data_AF-A0A5P2CB93-F1
#
_entry.id   AF-A0A5P2CB93-F1
#
_cell.length_a   1.000
_cell.length_b   1.000
_cell.length_c   1.000
_cell.angle_alpha   90.00
_cell.angle_beta   90.00
_cell.angle_gamma   90.00
#
_symmetry.space_group_name_H-M   'P 1'
#
loop_
_entity.id
_entity.type
_entity.pdbx_description
1 polymer ?
#
loop_
_entity_poly.entity_id
_entity_poly.type
_entity_poly.pdbx_seq_one_letter_code
_entity_poly.pdbx_strand_id
1 'polypeptide(L)'
;MQECAEVLDRAADAVAAHLGAAPERTVTSDAAVVTGPPMPHRIWRTATHAVIVGPHADNGPYGYLTHLQLAASPLSMAPHMPLADDPEGMARWIEAHIDW
;
A
#
# COMPACT_ATOMS: atom_id res chain seq x y z
N MET A 1 -14.95 -0.76 -9.21
CA MET A 1 -13.52 -0.67 -9.58
C MET A 1 -13.09 0.77 -9.82
N GLN A 2 -13.68 1.47 -10.80
CA GLN A 2 -13.34 2.88 -11.07
C GLN A 2 -13.48 3.76 -9.81
N GLU A 3 -14.58 3.62 -9.06
CA GLU A 3 -14.79 4.36 -7.81
C GLU A 3 -13.71 4.07 -6.74
N CYS A 4 -13.26 2.81 -6.61
CA CYS A 4 -12.20 2.44 -5.67
C CYS A 4 -10.86 3.06 -6.07
N ALA A 5 -10.53 3.04 -7.36
CA ALA A 5 -9.32 3.69 -7.88
C ALA A 5 -9.37 5.22 -7.63
N GLU A 6 -10.51 5.86 -7.89
CA GLU A 6 -10.70 7.30 -7.64
C GLU A 6 -10.61 7.66 -6.14
N VAL A 7 -11.10 6.81 -5.24
CA VAL A 7 -10.90 6.99 -3.79
C VAL A 7 -9.43 6.86 -3.43
N LEU A 8 -8.75 5.86 -3.98
CA LEU A 8 -7.34 5.60 -3.70
C LEU A 8 -6.44 6.72 -4.22
N ASP A 9 -6.76 7.29 -5.38
CA ASP A 9 -6.06 8.44 -5.95
C ASP A 9 -6.24 9.68 -5.06
N ARG A 10 -7.47 9.98 -4.64
CA ARG A 10 -7.74 11.09 -3.70
C ARG A 10 -7.03 10.92 -2.37
N ALA A 11 -7.00 9.70 -1.82
CA ALA A 11 -6.27 9.40 -0.59
C ALA A 11 -4.76 9.61 -0.78
N ALA A 12 -4.22 9.19 -1.92
CA ALA A 12 -2.82 9.39 -2.27
C ALA A 12 -2.44 10.87 -2.37
N ASP A 13 -3.29 11.66 -3.02
CA ASP A 13 -3.09 13.11 -3.16
C ASP A 13 -3.10 13.81 -1.79
N ALA A 14 -4.01 13.41 -0.90
CA ALA A 14 -4.07 13.93 0.46
C ALA A 14 -2.80 13.61 1.26
N VAL A 15 -2.28 12.37 1.14
CA VAL A 15 -1.02 11.98 1.80
C VAL A 15 0.17 12.73 1.20
N ALA A 16 0.24 12.85 -0.14
CA ALA A 16 1.31 13.59 -0.80
C ALA A 16 1.32 15.08 -0.39
N ALA A 17 0.15 15.70 -0.30
CA ALA A 17 0.02 17.07 0.19
C ALA A 17 0.45 17.21 1.66
N HIS A 18 0.12 16.22 2.51
CA HIS A 18 0.53 16.21 3.91
C HIS A 18 2.04 16.03 4.11
N LEU A 19 2.65 15.10 3.36
CA LEU A 19 4.08 14.81 3.44
C LEU A 19 4.95 15.79 2.63
N GLY A 20 4.35 16.58 1.74
CA GLY A 20 5.06 17.48 0.84
C GLY A 20 5.87 16.77 -0.25
N ALA A 21 5.57 15.51 -0.54
CA ALA A 21 6.30 14.68 -1.50
C ALA A 21 5.40 13.67 -2.21
N ALA A 22 5.71 13.40 -3.49
CA ALA A 22 5.10 12.31 -4.24
C ALA A 22 5.48 10.94 -3.65
N PRO A 23 4.71 9.86 -3.92
CA PRO A 23 5.10 8.52 -3.53
C PRO A 23 6.50 8.17 -4.05
N GLU A 24 7.30 7.51 -3.22
CA GLU A 24 8.62 7.02 -3.61
C GLU A 24 8.49 5.78 -4.54
N ARG A 25 7.46 4.97 -4.31
CA ARG A 25 7.11 3.81 -5.13
C ARG A 25 5.61 3.73 -5.34
N THR A 26 5.24 3.27 -6.53
CA THR A 26 3.89 2.83 -6.86
C THR A 26 3.99 1.41 -7.41
N VAL A 27 3.27 0.47 -6.79
CA VAL A 27 3.33 -0.96 -7.15
C VAL A 27 1.91 -1.48 -7.20
N THR A 28 1.54 -2.12 -8.30
CA THR A 28 0.21 -2.75 -8.41
C THR A 28 0.21 -4.04 -7.59
N SER A 29 -0.77 -4.20 -6.71
CA SER A 29 -1.01 -5.44 -5.99
C SER A 29 -1.26 -6.56 -6.99
N ASP A 30 -0.47 -7.63 -6.89
CA ASP A 30 -0.81 -8.90 -7.50
C ASP A 30 -1.82 -9.64 -6.59
N ALA A 31 -2.56 -10.60 -7.13
CA ALA A 31 -3.62 -11.37 -6.45
C ALA A 31 -3.17 -12.10 -5.17
N ALA A 32 -1.86 -12.09 -4.87
CA ALA A 32 -1.28 -12.59 -3.63
C ALA A 32 -1.52 -11.69 -2.40
N VAL A 33 -1.74 -10.38 -2.59
CA VAL A 33 -1.85 -9.40 -1.49
C VAL A 33 -3.30 -9.07 -1.14
N VAL A 34 -4.25 -9.18 -2.07
CA VAL A 34 -5.69 -8.92 -1.85
C VAL A 34 -6.52 -9.82 -2.77
N THR A 35 -7.55 -10.47 -2.24
CA THR A 35 -8.64 -11.07 -3.02
C THR A 35 -9.48 -9.96 -3.65
N GLY A 36 -9.09 -9.51 -4.84
CA GLY A 36 -9.73 -8.37 -5.52
C GLY A 36 -9.05 -8.00 -6.83
N PRO A 37 -9.57 -6.99 -7.55
CA PRO A 37 -8.93 -6.49 -8.76
C PRO A 37 -7.58 -5.84 -8.45
N PRO A 38 -6.60 -5.92 -9.37
CA PRO A 38 -5.29 -5.31 -9.18
C PRO A 38 -5.42 -3.79 -9.02
N MET A 39 -4.86 -3.25 -7.93
CA MET A 39 -4.88 -1.82 -7.60
C MET A 39 -3.52 -1.37 -7.08
N PRO A 40 -3.16 -0.08 -7.18
CA PRO A 40 -1.83 0.39 -6.77
C PRO A 40 -1.69 0.58 -5.25
N HIS A 41 -0.62 0.06 -4.67
CA HIS A 41 -0.04 0.59 -3.45
C HIS A 41 0.81 1.82 -3.77
N ARG A 42 0.69 2.87 -2.96
CA ARG A 42 1.54 4.06 -2.95
C ARG A 42 2.30 4.11 -1.65
N ILE A 43 3.61 4.25 -1.77
CA ILE A 43 4.54 4.05 -0.66
C ILE A 43 5.36 5.32 -0.50
N TRP A 44 5.39 5.82 0.72
CA TRP A 44 6.31 6.86 1.16
C TRP A 44 7.17 6.32 2.29
N ARG A 45 8.41 6.80 2.37
CA ARG A 45 9.25 6.66 3.55
C ARG A 45 9.53 8.04 4.12
N THR A 46 9.29 8.19 5.41
CA THR A 46 9.85 9.29 6.19
C THR A 46 11.15 8.83 6.84
N ALA A 47 11.76 9.66 7.69
CA ALA A 47 12.92 9.23 8.46
C ALA A 47 12.62 8.05 9.41
N THR A 48 11.35 7.87 9.83
CA THR A 48 10.98 6.90 10.89
C THR A 48 9.80 6.00 10.56
N HIS A 49 9.02 6.29 9.52
CA HIS A 49 7.83 5.53 9.17
C HIS A 49 7.76 5.17 7.69
N ALA A 50 7.20 4.00 7.41
CA ALA A 50 6.59 3.66 6.14
C ALA A 50 5.14 4.15 6.17
N VAL A 51 4.72 4.85 5.12
CA VAL A 51 3.32 5.23 4.91
C VAL A 51 2.86 4.56 3.63
N ILE A 52 1.77 3.80 3.70
CA ILE A 52 1.26 3.00 2.58
C ILE A 52 -0.23 3.27 2.42
N VAL A 53 -0.62 3.67 1.21
CA VAL A 53 -2.01 3.74 0.78
C VAL A 53 -2.23 2.68 -0.29
N GLY A 54 -3.16 1.75 -0.07
CA GLY A 54 -3.38 0.66 -1.01
C GLY A 54 -4.60 -0.18 -0.67
N PRO A 55 -4.87 -1.22 -1.48
CA PRO A 55 -5.88 -2.20 -1.12
C PRO A 55 -5.40 -3.06 0.06
N HIS A 56 -6.35 -3.58 0.83
CA HIS A 56 -6.10 -4.45 1.97
C HIS A 56 -6.89 -5.75 1.81
N ALA A 57 -6.28 -6.89 2.15
CA ALA A 57 -6.96 -8.18 2.08
C ALA A 57 -8.10 -8.21 3.09
N ASP A 58 -9.31 -8.50 2.63
CA ASP A 58 -10.36 -8.98 3.53
C ASP A 58 -10.33 -10.52 3.51
N ASN A 59 -9.82 -11.11 4.59
CA ASN A 59 -9.89 -12.55 4.82
C ASN A 59 -11.26 -12.97 5.40
N GLY A 60 -12.21 -12.04 5.48
CA GLY A 60 -13.58 -12.28 5.94
C GLY A 60 -14.42 -13.14 4.97
N PRO A 61 -15.59 -13.61 5.43
CA PRO A 61 -16.46 -14.51 4.65
C PRO A 61 -17.06 -13.86 3.39
N TYR A 62 -16.82 -12.56 3.17
CA TYR A 62 -17.37 -11.77 2.08
C TYR A 62 -16.25 -11.22 1.18
N GLY A 63 -15.50 -12.11 0.52
CA GLY A 63 -14.38 -11.78 -0.39
C GLY A 63 -14.75 -11.02 -1.67
N TYR A 64 -15.88 -10.32 -1.70
CA TYR A 64 -16.29 -9.43 -2.79
C TYR A 64 -16.14 -7.93 -2.44
N LEU A 65 -15.85 -7.59 -1.18
CA LEU A 65 -15.60 -6.21 -0.78
C LEU A 65 -14.14 -5.84 -1.04
N THR A 66 -13.94 -4.67 -1.64
CA THR A 66 -12.62 -4.08 -1.82
C THR A 66 -12.33 -3.18 -0.63
N HIS A 67 -11.40 -3.59 0.23
CA HIS A 67 -10.97 -2.77 1.37
C HIS A 67 -9.77 -1.93 0.96
N LEU A 68 -9.77 -0.65 1.35
CA LEU A 68 -8.66 0.27 1.14
C LEU A 68 -8.12 0.68 2.51
N GLN A 69 -6.80 0.78 2.63
CA GLN A 69 -6.12 1.09 3.88
C GLN A 69 -5.12 2.23 3.68
N LEU A 70 -5.02 3.07 4.69
CA LEU A 70 -3.88 3.94 4.95
C LEU A 70 -3.17 3.39 6.19
N ALA A 71 -1.96 2.88 6.01
CA ALA A 71 -1.10 2.41 7.10
C ALA A 71 0.06 3.38 7.30
N ALA A 72 0.41 3.62 8.56
CA ALA A 72 1.61 4.33 8.95
C ALA A 72 2.29 3.52 10.07
N SER A 73 3.40 2.89 9.75
CA SER A 73 4.09 1.93 10.63
C SER A 73 5.57 2.28 10.75
N PRO A 74 6.22 1.95 11.89
CA PRO A 74 7.63 2.24 12.07
C PRO A 74 8.50 1.56 11.00
N LEU A 75 9.39 2.32 10.38
CA LEU A 75 10.34 1.80 9.38
C LEU A 75 11.22 0.67 9.93
N SER A 76 11.42 0.61 11.25
CA SER A 76 12.15 -0.47 11.91
C SER A 76 11.52 -1.86 11.73
N MET A 77 10.24 -1.96 11.38
CA MET A 77 9.59 -3.26 11.11
C MET A 77 10.16 -3.94 9.86
N ALA A 78 10.48 -3.17 8.83
CA ALA A 78 11.21 -3.62 7.66
C ALA A 78 12.03 -2.43 7.10
N PRO A 79 13.29 -2.25 7.53
CA PRO A 79 14.07 -1.03 7.24
C PRO A 79 14.44 -0.84 5.77
N HIS A 80 14.64 -1.96 5.07
CA HIS A 80 15.18 -1.96 3.72
C HIS A 80 14.05 -2.17 2.72
N MET A 81 13.70 -1.10 2.00
CA MET A 81 12.79 -1.24 0.87
C MET A 81 13.49 -2.02 -0.26
N PRO A 82 12.84 -3.06 -0.81
CA PRO A 82 13.38 -3.86 -1.89
C PRO A 82 13.66 -3.05 -3.17
N LEU A 83 14.55 -3.61 -3.99
CA LEU A 83 14.84 -3.08 -5.33
C LEU A 83 13.61 -3.22 -6.24
N ALA A 84 13.56 -2.44 -7.31
CA ALA A 84 12.39 -2.40 -8.20
C ALA A 84 12.16 -3.71 -8.98
N ASP A 85 13.21 -4.51 -9.14
CA ASP A 85 13.21 -5.82 -9.81
C ASP A 85 12.90 -6.99 -8.86
N ASP A 86 12.60 -6.71 -7.59
CA ASP A 86 12.19 -7.70 -6.58
C ASP A 86 10.72 -7.53 -6.15
N PRO A 87 9.76 -7.94 -7.00
CA PRO A 87 8.33 -7.78 -6.70
C PRO A 87 7.87 -8.64 -5.51
N GLU A 88 8.47 -9.82 -5.30
CA GLU A 88 8.14 -10.69 -4.15
C GLU A 88 8.63 -10.09 -2.83
N GLY A 89 9.87 -9.58 -2.82
CA GLY A 89 10.39 -8.82 -1.68
C GLY A 89 9.51 -7.61 -1.38
N MET A 90 9.07 -6.88 -2.42
CA MET A 90 8.20 -5.72 -2.24
C MET A 90 6.85 -6.08 -1.62
N ALA A 91 6.23 -7.19 -2.05
CA ALA A 91 5.00 -7.69 -1.45
C ALA A 91 5.18 -7.98 0.05
N ARG A 92 6.25 -8.70 0.43
CA ARG A 92 6.57 -8.97 1.85
C ARG A 92 6.84 -7.71 2.66
N TRP A 93 7.51 -6.72 2.05
CA TRP A 93 7.79 -5.43 2.70
C TRP A 93 6.49 -4.66 2.96
N ILE A 94 5.57 -4.65 1.99
CA ILE A 94 4.24 -4.05 2.15
C ILE A 94 3.47 -4.77 3.27
N GLU A 95 3.38 -6.10 3.23
CA GLU A 95 2.70 -6.93 4.25
C GLU A 95 3.21 -6.61 5.66
N ALA A 96 4.53 -6.56 5.85
CA ALA A 96 5.15 -6.23 7.13
C ALA A 96 4.74 -4.86 7.70
N HIS A 97 4.27 -3.94 6.86
CA HIS A 97 3.90 -2.58 7.25
C HIS A 97 2.38 -2.34 7.32
N ILE A 98 1.55 -3.26 6.82
CA ILE A 98 0.09 -3.11 6.75
C ILE A 98 -0.71 -4.10 7.62
N ASP A 99 -0.12 -5.22 8.04
CA ASP A 99 -0.77 -6.29 8.80
C ASP A 99 -0.53 -6.16 10.32
N TRP A 100 -1.10 -5.12 10.94
CA TRP A 100 -1.00 -4.85 12.39
C TRP A 100 -2.33 -4.43 13.02
#